data_AF-A0A085B7H2-F1
#
_entry.id   AF-A0A085B7H2-F1
#
_cell.length_a   1.000
_cell.length_b   1.000
_cell.length_c   1.000
_cell.angle_alpha   90.00
_cell.angle_beta   90.00
_cell.angle_gamma   90.00
#
_symmetry.space_group_name_H-M   'P 1'
#
loop_
_entity.id
_entity.type
_entity.pdbx_description
1 polymer ?
#
loop_
_entity_poly.entity_id
_entity_poly.type
_entity_poly.pdbx_seq_one_letter_code
_entity_poly.pdbx_strand_id
1 'polypeptide(L)'
;MKTLVLIFCFISYSALYAQGLNASDTSEQSVRRYQNIIKSNKQLVDFIEYTFVKKGIPRHLKNLAVIESGLDHTQTSHAGAKGLWQFMSGHANDYGLTDENRSDMYKSTKTAAISLKNLYKKYGNWVTVVAAYNCGEGNIQKAMNKANSRAYTDFAAYLPSETQNHVKKYLNASYATGELNQVLNDYRTFAANKKAFVPFKSDFSTSQENLAETKLNGAFSIDAIAEWLDVSNEQILAWNPKLQEKLNEKGESDFYLPKDLMVNFLMNKNKILTNSLKN
;
A
#
# COMPACT_ATOMS: atom_id res chain seq x y z
N MET A 1 -23.24 -53.37 28.66
CA MET A 1 -22.03 -52.60 28.28
C MET A 1 -22.05 -52.33 26.78
N LYS A 2 -22.27 -51.08 26.37
CA LYS A 2 -21.99 -50.62 25.00
C LYS A 2 -21.28 -49.28 25.10
N THR A 3 -20.03 -49.29 24.69
CA THR A 3 -19.04 -48.21 24.73
C THR A 3 -19.51 -47.04 23.86
N LEU A 4 -19.64 -45.85 24.43
CA LEU A 4 -19.91 -44.62 23.70
C LEU A 4 -18.57 -44.13 23.11
N VAL A 5 -18.46 -44.18 21.79
CA VAL A 5 -17.29 -43.68 21.05
C VAL A 5 -17.34 -42.15 21.04
N LEU A 6 -16.33 -41.52 21.64
CA LEU A 6 -16.05 -40.09 21.51
C LEU A 6 -15.67 -39.79 20.06
N ILE A 7 -16.58 -39.14 19.33
CA ILE A 7 -16.28 -38.55 18.03
C ILE A 7 -15.49 -37.27 18.31
N PHE A 8 -14.18 -37.33 18.11
CA PHE A 8 -13.36 -36.13 17.95
C PHE A 8 -13.84 -35.40 16.69
N CYS A 9 -14.55 -34.30 16.90
CA CYS A 9 -14.91 -33.39 15.84
C CYS A 9 -13.60 -32.81 15.27
N PHE A 10 -13.22 -33.27 14.07
CA PHE A 10 -12.13 -32.66 13.30
C PHE A 10 -12.56 -31.23 12.97
N ILE A 11 -12.02 -30.26 13.71
CA ILE A 11 -12.03 -28.87 13.29
C ILE A 11 -11.24 -28.84 11.98
N SER A 12 -11.94 -28.60 10.88
CA SER A 12 -11.36 -28.49 9.55
C SER A 12 -10.23 -27.47 9.57
N TYR A 13 -9.03 -27.88 9.13
CA TYR A 13 -7.82 -27.05 9.02
C TYR A 13 -8.01 -25.73 8.24
N SER A 14 -9.09 -25.62 7.46
CA SER A 14 -9.49 -24.43 6.72
C SER A 14 -10.03 -23.28 7.58
N ALA A 15 -10.49 -23.55 8.82
CA ALA A 15 -11.06 -22.51 9.69
C ALA A 15 -10.00 -21.65 10.41
N LEU A 16 -8.75 -22.13 10.50
CA LEU A 16 -7.64 -21.42 11.14
C LEU A 16 -6.97 -20.36 10.25
N TYR A 17 -7.17 -20.40 8.93
CA TYR A 17 -6.64 -19.41 7.99
C TYR A 17 -7.50 -18.13 7.88
N ALA A 18 -8.66 -18.10 8.53
CA ALA A 18 -9.58 -16.96 8.54
C ALA A 18 -9.31 -15.94 9.68
N GLN A 19 -8.31 -16.17 10.54
CA GLN A 19 -7.82 -15.12 11.42
C GLN A 19 -7.01 -14.12 10.58
N GLY A 20 -7.59 -12.95 10.35
CA GLY A 20 -7.06 -11.93 9.44
C GLY A 20 -5.62 -11.51 9.73
N LEU A 21 -4.98 -10.97 8.69
CA LEU A 21 -3.64 -10.39 8.77
C LEU A 21 -3.50 -9.46 9.98
N ASN A 22 -2.43 -9.65 10.73
CA ASN A 22 -2.05 -8.84 11.88
C ASN A 22 -0.53 -8.88 12.07
N ALA A 23 0.00 -7.99 12.90
CA ALA A 23 1.38 -8.09 13.35
C ALA A 23 1.56 -9.35 14.20
N SER A 24 2.61 -10.12 13.90
CA SER A 24 2.95 -11.36 14.61
C SER A 24 3.87 -11.13 15.81
N ASP A 25 4.55 -9.98 15.85
CA ASP A 25 5.44 -9.59 16.96
C ASP A 25 5.18 -8.12 17.32
N THR A 26 4.51 -7.94 18.45
CA THR A 26 4.15 -6.64 19.04
C THR A 26 4.93 -6.38 20.32
N SER A 27 6.01 -7.12 20.56
CA SER A 27 6.84 -6.97 21.76
C SER A 27 7.49 -5.59 21.81
N GLU A 28 7.69 -5.07 23.02
CA GLU A 28 8.32 -3.77 23.22
C GLU A 28 9.72 -3.70 22.59
N GLN A 29 10.49 -4.79 22.66
CA GLN A 29 11.79 -4.90 22.03
C GLN A 29 11.71 -4.70 20.50
N SER A 30 10.76 -5.37 19.85
CA SER A 30 10.55 -5.26 18.40
C SER A 30 10.11 -3.85 18.00
N VAL A 31 9.18 -3.26 18.77
CA VAL A 31 8.71 -1.89 18.57
C VAL A 31 9.87 -0.89 18.69
N ARG A 32 10.64 -0.97 19.77
CA ARG A 32 11.81 -0.10 20.00
C ARG A 32 12.84 -0.24 18.88
N ARG A 33 13.08 -1.46 18.37
CA ARG A 33 14.01 -1.67 17.25
C ARG A 33 13.61 -0.86 16.02
N TYR A 34 12.36 -0.97 15.57
CA TYR A 34 11.89 -0.24 14.39
C TYR A 34 11.86 1.28 14.63
N GLN A 35 11.40 1.72 15.80
CA GLN A 35 11.38 3.14 16.16
C GLN A 35 12.78 3.75 16.22
N ASN A 36 13.77 3.01 16.73
CA ASN A 36 15.17 3.46 16.75
C ASN A 36 15.75 3.60 15.34
N ILE A 37 15.48 2.65 14.44
CA ILE A 37 15.91 2.75 13.03
C ILE A 37 15.33 4.02 12.39
N ILE A 38 14.04 4.27 12.54
CA ILE A 38 13.37 5.47 12.00
C ILE A 38 13.96 6.74 12.62
N LYS A 39 14.10 6.78 13.95
CA LYS A 39 14.60 7.95 14.69
C LYS A 39 16.03 8.31 14.27
N SER A 40 16.92 7.33 14.14
CA SER A 40 18.31 7.54 13.74
C SER A 40 18.45 7.98 12.27
N ASN A 41 17.44 7.73 11.43
CA ASN A 41 17.44 8.04 10.01
C ASN A 41 16.39 9.09 9.62
N LYS A 42 16.02 9.98 10.55
CA LYS A 42 14.87 10.89 10.39
C LYS A 42 14.84 11.64 9.05
N GLN A 43 15.96 12.27 8.66
CA GLN A 43 16.01 13.05 7.41
C GLN A 43 15.78 12.20 6.16
N LEU A 44 16.35 10.99 6.13
CA LEU A 44 16.14 10.05 5.04
C LEU A 44 14.70 9.55 5.01
N VAL A 45 14.11 9.25 6.17
CA VAL A 45 12.70 8.87 6.29
C VAL A 45 11.79 9.99 5.79
N ASP A 46 12.03 11.24 6.20
CA ASP A 46 11.26 12.41 5.73
C ASP A 46 11.33 12.54 4.19
N PHE A 47 12.50 12.31 3.60
CA PHE A 47 12.67 12.29 2.13
C PHE A 47 11.90 11.15 1.45
N ILE A 48 11.96 9.94 1.99
CA ILE A 48 11.22 8.78 1.46
C ILE A 48 9.71 9.04 1.53
N GLU A 49 9.22 9.46 2.69
CA GLU A 49 7.80 9.76 2.88
C GLU A 49 7.32 10.88 1.96
N TYR A 50 8.10 11.96 1.84
CA TYR A 50 7.80 13.05 0.91
C TYR A 50 7.70 12.54 -0.52
N THR A 51 8.68 11.75 -0.96
CA THR A 51 8.73 11.17 -2.32
C THR A 51 7.52 10.28 -2.59
N PHE A 52 7.12 9.48 -1.60
CA PHE A 52 5.99 8.57 -1.70
C PHE A 52 4.66 9.31 -1.75
N VAL A 53 4.44 10.25 -0.83
CA VAL A 53 3.23 11.08 -0.79
C VAL A 53 3.07 11.86 -2.10
N LYS A 54 4.15 12.43 -2.66
CA LYS A 54 4.09 13.15 -3.94
C LYS A 54 3.72 12.28 -5.14
N LYS A 55 3.75 10.96 -4.99
CA LYS A 55 3.42 9.96 -6.03
C LYS A 55 2.16 9.16 -5.71
N GLY A 56 1.40 9.55 -4.69
CA GLY A 56 0.20 8.84 -4.24
C GLY A 56 0.49 7.51 -3.52
N ILE A 57 1.72 7.31 -3.04
CA ILE A 57 2.13 6.12 -2.30
C ILE A 57 2.01 6.41 -0.79
N PRO A 58 1.37 5.54 0.00
CA PRO A 58 1.27 5.75 1.44
C PRO A 58 2.63 5.76 2.13
N ARG A 59 2.78 6.63 3.14
CA ARG A 59 4.04 6.78 3.89
C ARG A 59 4.52 5.49 4.57
N HIS A 60 3.62 4.57 4.89
CA HIS A 60 3.97 3.30 5.55
C HIS A 60 4.80 2.37 4.65
N LEU A 61 4.90 2.64 3.34
CA LEU A 61 5.78 1.90 2.45
C LEU A 61 7.27 2.15 2.74
N LYS A 62 7.63 3.19 3.51
CA LYS A 62 9.00 3.36 4.05
C LYS A 62 9.48 2.12 4.81
N ASN A 63 8.53 1.38 5.41
CA ASN A 63 8.82 0.19 6.21
C ASN A 63 9.41 -0.95 5.35
N LEU A 64 9.28 -0.90 4.01
CA LEU A 64 10.03 -1.80 3.12
C LEU A 64 11.54 -1.55 3.24
N ALA A 65 12.01 -0.31 3.08
CA ALA A 65 13.44 0.00 3.25
C ALA A 65 13.97 -0.31 4.66
N VAL A 66 13.09 -0.18 5.69
CA VAL A 66 13.42 -0.58 7.06
C VAL A 66 13.64 -2.09 7.18
N ILE A 67 12.79 -2.93 6.59
CA ILE A 67 12.92 -4.40 6.70
C ILE A 67 13.95 -4.99 5.73
N GLU A 68 14.23 -4.31 4.63
CA GLU A 68 15.19 -4.72 3.60
C GLU A 68 16.63 -4.47 4.06
N SER A 69 16.94 -3.27 4.55
CA SER A 69 18.33 -2.92 4.93
C SER A 69 18.48 -2.22 6.26
N GLY A 70 17.39 -1.96 7.01
CA GLY A 70 17.46 -1.11 8.19
C GLY A 70 17.77 0.35 7.86
N LEU A 71 17.42 0.79 6.64
CA LEU A 71 17.79 2.09 6.06
C LEU A 71 19.30 2.29 5.84
N ASP A 72 20.07 1.20 5.77
CA ASP A 72 21.48 1.26 5.39
C ASP A 72 21.64 1.10 3.87
N HIS A 73 22.17 2.14 3.22
CA HIS A 73 22.39 2.19 1.77
C HIS A 73 23.68 1.49 1.31
N THR A 74 24.54 1.08 2.25
CA THR A 74 25.81 0.39 1.95
C THR A 74 25.64 -1.13 1.90
N GLN A 75 24.50 -1.63 2.37
CA GLN A 75 24.22 -3.07 2.47
C GLN A 75 24.18 -3.75 1.10
N THR A 76 24.87 -4.90 1.03
CA THR A 76 24.77 -5.85 -0.08
C THR A 76 24.47 -7.23 0.46
N SER A 77 23.39 -7.86 0.01
CA SER A 77 23.06 -9.23 0.41
C SER A 77 23.97 -10.25 -0.27
N HIS A 78 24.02 -11.47 0.28
CA HIS A 78 24.74 -12.60 -0.32
C HIS A 78 24.25 -12.93 -1.75
N ALA A 79 22.99 -12.64 -2.06
CA ALA A 79 22.41 -12.82 -3.39
C ALA A 79 22.69 -11.64 -4.35
N GLY A 80 23.34 -10.58 -3.87
CA GLY A 80 23.70 -9.41 -4.67
C GLY A 80 22.63 -8.31 -4.72
N ALA A 81 21.65 -8.33 -3.82
CA ALA A 81 20.73 -7.22 -3.62
C ALA A 81 21.46 -6.03 -2.97
N LYS A 82 21.25 -4.80 -3.44
CA LYS A 82 22.04 -3.63 -2.99
C LYS A 82 21.18 -2.46 -2.49
N GLY A 83 21.72 -1.73 -1.52
CA GLY A 83 21.23 -0.43 -1.08
C GLY A 83 20.01 -0.47 -0.17
N LEU A 84 19.42 0.71 0.03
CA LEU A 84 18.25 0.92 0.91
C LEU A 84 17.09 -0.03 0.61
N TRP A 85 16.88 -0.28 -0.67
CA TRP A 85 15.72 -0.98 -1.21
C TRP A 85 16.04 -2.41 -1.63
N GLN A 86 17.28 -2.87 -1.38
CA GLN A 86 17.79 -4.19 -1.73
C GLN A 86 17.40 -4.59 -3.16
N PHE A 87 17.65 -3.69 -4.12
CA PHE A 87 17.38 -3.98 -5.53
C PHE A 87 18.28 -5.10 -6.02
N MET A 88 17.71 -6.14 -6.63
CA MET A 88 18.43 -7.07 -7.49
C MET A 88 18.80 -6.39 -8.81
N SER A 89 19.91 -6.79 -9.44
CA SER A 89 20.41 -6.14 -10.67
C SER A 89 19.38 -6.19 -11.81
N GLY A 90 18.76 -7.35 -12.04
CA GLY A 90 17.70 -7.50 -13.06
C GLY A 90 16.51 -6.57 -12.80
N HIS A 91 15.98 -6.58 -11.57
CA HIS A 91 14.85 -5.70 -11.19
C HIS A 91 15.23 -4.22 -11.29
N ALA A 92 16.47 -3.83 -10.97
CA ALA A 92 16.93 -2.45 -11.15
C ALA A 92 16.97 -2.04 -12.64
N ASN A 93 17.49 -2.93 -13.50
CA ASN A 93 17.61 -2.69 -14.93
C ASN A 93 16.26 -2.50 -15.61
N ASP A 94 15.21 -3.21 -15.17
CA ASP A 94 13.83 -3.06 -15.68
C ASP A 94 13.29 -1.62 -15.52
N TYR A 95 13.87 -0.84 -14.60
CA TYR A 95 13.52 0.55 -14.34
C TYR A 95 14.64 1.54 -14.72
N GLY A 96 15.65 1.09 -15.47
CA GLY A 96 16.77 1.93 -15.90
C GLY A 96 17.72 2.35 -14.78
N LEU A 97 17.72 1.66 -13.64
CA LEU A 97 18.63 1.92 -12.53
C LEU A 97 19.91 1.10 -12.71
N THR A 98 21.03 1.79 -13.01
CA THR A 98 22.33 1.13 -13.20
C THR A 98 22.83 0.46 -11.91
N ASP A 99 23.79 -0.45 -12.04
CA ASP A 99 24.31 -1.23 -10.91
C ASP A 99 24.85 -0.35 -9.77
N GLU A 100 25.59 0.70 -10.14
CA GLU A 100 26.22 1.66 -9.22
C GLU A 100 25.16 2.51 -8.51
N ASN A 101 24.03 2.77 -9.16
CA ASN A 101 22.96 3.60 -8.63
C ASN A 101 22.00 2.83 -7.71
N ARG A 102 22.16 1.51 -7.54
CA ARG A 102 21.34 0.72 -6.61
C ARG A 102 21.55 1.12 -5.14
N SER A 103 22.75 1.58 -4.78
CA SER A 103 23.08 2.11 -3.45
C SER A 103 22.86 3.62 -3.32
N ASP A 104 22.63 4.35 -4.43
CA ASP A 104 22.30 5.78 -4.38
C ASP A 104 20.91 5.96 -3.76
N MET A 105 20.86 6.61 -2.59
CA MET A 105 19.63 6.76 -1.81
C MET A 105 18.52 7.47 -2.57
N TYR A 106 18.84 8.46 -3.40
CA TYR A 106 17.85 9.27 -4.12
C TYR A 106 17.33 8.54 -5.36
N LYS A 107 18.23 7.99 -6.17
CA LYS A 107 17.88 7.29 -7.41
C LYS A 107 17.15 5.98 -7.12
N SER A 108 17.62 5.21 -6.14
CA SER A 108 16.96 3.97 -5.72
C SER A 108 15.57 4.25 -5.13
N THR A 109 15.39 5.30 -4.30
CA THR A 109 14.07 5.67 -3.76
C THR A 109 13.07 6.10 -4.83
N LYS A 110 13.52 6.89 -5.82
CA LYS A 110 12.66 7.25 -6.96
C LYS A 110 12.25 6.01 -7.76
N THR A 111 13.17 5.08 -7.96
CA THR A 111 12.94 3.81 -8.65
C THR A 111 11.96 2.92 -7.87
N ALA A 112 12.16 2.79 -6.56
CA ALA A 112 11.27 2.05 -5.67
C ALA A 112 9.84 2.60 -5.72
N ALA A 113 9.68 3.93 -5.74
CA ALA A 113 8.35 4.53 -5.88
C ALA A 113 7.66 4.13 -7.19
N ILE A 114 8.38 4.11 -8.32
CA ILE A 114 7.83 3.70 -9.62
C ILE A 114 7.45 2.21 -9.58
N SER A 115 8.35 1.35 -9.09
CA SER A 115 8.10 -0.09 -8.95
C SER A 115 6.88 -0.38 -8.07
N LEU A 116 6.78 0.27 -6.90
CA LEU A 116 5.65 0.11 -5.98
C LEU A 116 4.31 0.55 -6.61
N LYS A 117 4.29 1.67 -7.36
CA LYS A 117 3.09 2.12 -8.08
C LYS A 117 2.67 1.09 -9.14
N ASN A 118 3.62 0.52 -9.88
CA ASN A 118 3.35 -0.52 -10.89
C ASN A 118 2.79 -1.80 -10.26
N LEU A 119 3.40 -2.26 -9.17
CA LEU A 119 2.92 -3.43 -8.43
C LEU A 119 1.51 -3.18 -7.86
N TYR A 120 1.26 -2.00 -7.30
CA TYR A 120 -0.06 -1.67 -6.75
C TYR A 120 -1.12 -1.61 -7.85
N LYS A 121 -0.81 -1.03 -9.03
CA LYS A 121 -1.71 -1.06 -10.20
C LYS A 121 -2.10 -2.48 -10.59
N LYS A 122 -1.19 -3.45 -10.46
CA LYS A 122 -1.45 -4.86 -10.80
C LYS A 122 -2.25 -5.60 -9.72
N TYR A 123 -1.92 -5.37 -8.45
CA TYR A 123 -2.42 -6.19 -7.35
C TYR A 123 -3.57 -5.57 -6.55
N GLY A 124 -3.64 -4.24 -6.48
CA GLY A 124 -4.73 -3.48 -5.85
C GLY A 124 -4.77 -3.54 -4.32
N ASN A 125 -3.69 -3.98 -3.66
CA ASN A 125 -3.52 -3.91 -2.22
C ASN A 125 -2.03 -3.99 -1.84
N TRP A 126 -1.63 -3.30 -0.77
CA TRP A 126 -0.22 -3.18 -0.36
C TRP A 126 0.37 -4.46 0.20
N VAL A 127 -0.43 -5.35 0.81
CA VAL A 127 0.05 -6.63 1.32
C VAL A 127 0.61 -7.50 0.20
N THR A 128 -0.14 -7.59 -0.90
CA THR A 128 0.31 -8.36 -2.08
C THR A 128 1.48 -7.68 -2.77
N VAL A 129 1.52 -6.34 -2.79
CA VAL A 129 2.68 -5.58 -3.30
C VAL A 129 3.95 -5.92 -2.51
N VAL A 130 3.89 -5.95 -1.18
CA VAL A 130 5.03 -6.30 -0.32
C VAL A 130 5.50 -7.74 -0.56
N ALA A 131 4.57 -8.67 -0.78
CA ALA A 131 4.91 -10.04 -1.16
C ALA A 131 5.59 -10.09 -2.55
N ALA A 132 5.03 -9.35 -3.52
CA ALA A 132 5.54 -9.30 -4.89
C ALA A 132 6.92 -8.65 -4.97
N TYR A 133 7.18 -7.64 -4.13
CA TYR A 133 8.48 -6.95 -4.08
C TYR A 133 9.62 -7.92 -3.70
N ASN A 134 9.36 -8.84 -2.76
CA ASN A 134 10.36 -9.82 -2.33
C ASN A 134 10.49 -11.02 -3.29
N CYS A 135 9.38 -11.63 -3.72
CA CYS A 135 9.45 -12.88 -4.51
C CYS A 135 9.28 -12.70 -6.02
N GLY A 136 8.99 -11.49 -6.48
CA GLY A 136 8.68 -11.21 -7.88
C GLY A 136 7.27 -11.64 -8.28
N GLU A 137 6.78 -11.02 -9.36
CA GLU A 137 5.40 -11.16 -9.82
C GLU A 137 5.06 -12.58 -10.31
N GLY A 138 6.03 -13.29 -10.88
CA GLY A 138 5.82 -14.67 -11.36
C GLY A 138 5.46 -15.64 -10.22
N ASN A 139 6.07 -15.46 -9.04
CA ASN A 139 5.76 -16.30 -7.88
C ASN A 139 4.38 -15.97 -7.28
N ILE A 140 4.01 -14.69 -7.27
CA ILE A 140 2.66 -14.27 -6.90
C ILE A 140 1.62 -14.89 -7.84
N GLN A 141 1.85 -14.83 -9.15
CA GLN A 141 0.92 -15.40 -10.13
C GLN A 141 0.77 -16.92 -9.95
N LYS A 142 1.88 -17.64 -9.74
CA LYS A 142 1.85 -19.09 -9.45
C LYS A 142 1.05 -19.40 -8.18
N ALA A 143 1.25 -18.63 -7.12
CA ALA A 143 0.53 -18.81 -5.87
C ALA A 143 -0.97 -18.52 -6.01
N MET A 144 -1.34 -17.40 -6.66
CA MET A 144 -2.73 -17.06 -6.95
C MET A 144 -3.45 -18.13 -7.77
N ASN A 145 -2.77 -18.68 -8.79
CA ASN A 145 -3.32 -19.75 -9.62
C ASN A 145 -3.55 -21.04 -8.80
N LYS A 146 -2.61 -21.42 -7.92
CA LYS A 146 -2.75 -22.59 -7.05
C LYS A 146 -3.89 -22.45 -6.04
N ALA A 147 -4.07 -21.25 -5.50
CA ALA A 147 -5.14 -20.95 -4.55
C ALA A 147 -6.49 -20.69 -5.21
N ASN A 148 -6.53 -20.52 -6.54
CA ASN A 148 -7.66 -19.98 -7.28
C ASN A 148 -8.24 -18.70 -6.63
N SER A 149 -7.35 -17.82 -6.12
CA SER A 149 -7.73 -16.62 -5.39
C SER A 149 -6.69 -15.53 -5.57
N ARG A 150 -7.15 -14.28 -5.47
CA ARG A 150 -6.30 -13.08 -5.45
C ARG A 150 -6.12 -12.50 -4.06
N ALA A 151 -6.76 -13.06 -3.03
CA ALA A 151 -6.57 -12.64 -1.65
C ALA A 151 -5.31 -13.28 -1.08
N TYR A 152 -4.43 -12.45 -0.51
CA TYR A 152 -3.16 -12.91 0.06
C TYR A 152 -3.36 -14.00 1.12
N THR A 153 -4.39 -13.88 1.96
CA THR A 153 -4.74 -14.89 2.98
C THR A 153 -4.99 -16.27 2.39
N ASP A 154 -5.40 -16.35 1.13
CA ASP A 154 -5.74 -17.60 0.47
C ASP A 154 -4.52 -18.18 -0.25
N PHE A 155 -3.70 -17.32 -0.88
CA PHE A 155 -2.53 -17.77 -1.65
C PHE A 155 -1.20 -17.77 -0.89
N ALA A 156 -1.12 -17.19 0.31
CA ALA A 156 0.13 -17.05 1.05
C ALA A 156 0.82 -18.39 1.34
N ALA A 157 0.03 -19.46 1.57
CA ALA A 157 0.57 -20.80 1.82
C ALA A 157 1.36 -21.38 0.64
N TYR A 158 1.17 -20.86 -0.58
CA TYR A 158 1.90 -21.27 -1.78
C TYR A 158 3.11 -20.39 -2.10
N LEU A 159 3.39 -19.37 -1.29
CA LEU A 159 4.58 -18.53 -1.41
C LEU A 159 5.78 -19.12 -0.67
N PRO A 160 7.02 -18.77 -1.06
CA PRO A 160 8.21 -19.10 -0.28
C PRO A 160 8.08 -18.62 1.16
N SER A 161 8.61 -19.41 2.12
CA SER A 161 8.60 -19.06 3.54
C SER A 161 9.28 -17.72 3.81
N GLU A 162 10.33 -17.39 3.05
CA GLU A 162 10.99 -16.09 3.10
C GLU A 162 10.01 -14.94 2.84
N THR A 163 9.17 -15.05 1.82
CA THR A 163 8.19 -14.03 1.44
C THR A 163 7.06 -13.91 2.45
N GLN A 164 6.58 -15.03 2.98
CA GLN A 164 5.60 -15.01 4.06
C GLN A 164 6.17 -14.28 5.29
N ASN A 165 7.44 -14.54 5.62
CA ASN A 165 8.14 -13.85 6.70
C ASN A 165 8.42 -12.38 6.38
N HIS A 166 8.67 -12.04 5.11
CA HIS A 166 8.85 -10.66 4.65
C HIS A 166 7.58 -9.83 4.91
N VAL A 167 6.40 -10.37 4.55
CA VAL A 167 5.11 -9.73 4.85
C VAL A 167 4.90 -9.60 6.36
N LYS A 168 5.21 -10.63 7.17
CA LYS A 168 5.11 -10.53 8.63
C LYS A 168 6.00 -9.41 9.20
N LYS A 169 7.26 -9.32 8.75
CA LYS A 169 8.19 -8.25 9.15
C LYS A 169 7.60 -6.87 8.82
N TYR A 170 7.02 -6.72 7.63
CA TYR A 170 6.37 -5.49 7.20
C TYR A 170 5.18 -5.10 8.09
N LEU A 171 4.32 -6.06 8.47
CA LEU A 171 3.20 -5.82 9.38
C LEU A 171 3.69 -5.44 10.79
N ASN A 172 4.76 -6.07 11.28
CA ASN A 172 5.37 -5.72 12.58
C ASN A 172 5.97 -4.31 12.57
N ALA A 173 6.66 -3.94 11.49
CA ALA A 173 7.18 -2.59 11.31
C ALA A 173 6.03 -1.55 11.26
N SER A 174 4.95 -1.88 10.54
CA SER A 174 3.75 -1.03 10.46
C SER A 174 3.02 -0.91 11.80
N TYR A 175 3.04 -1.96 12.63
CA TYR A 175 2.54 -1.87 14.01
C TYR A 175 3.39 -0.92 14.85
N ALA A 176 4.71 -1.11 14.83
CA ALA A 176 5.65 -0.29 15.61
C ALA A 176 5.62 1.21 15.25
N THR A 177 5.23 1.53 14.01
CA THR A 177 5.12 2.88 13.44
C THR A 177 3.70 3.45 13.45
N GLY A 178 2.71 2.70 13.97
CA GLY A 178 1.33 3.17 14.12
C GLY A 178 0.51 3.17 12.83
N GLU A 179 0.94 2.43 11.80
CA GLU A 179 0.37 2.45 10.45
C GLU A 179 -0.32 1.13 10.07
N LEU A 180 -0.27 0.11 10.94
CA LEU A 180 -0.86 -1.20 10.68
C LEU A 180 -2.33 -1.12 10.24
N ASN A 181 -3.14 -0.30 10.91
CA ASN A 181 -4.56 -0.17 10.56
C ASN A 181 -4.78 0.32 9.13
N GLN A 182 -3.91 1.19 8.60
CA GLN A 182 -3.99 1.63 7.21
C GLN A 182 -3.74 0.47 6.25
N VAL A 183 -2.69 -0.32 6.51
CA VAL A 183 -2.35 -1.52 5.73
C VAL A 183 -3.50 -2.54 5.75
N LEU A 184 -4.07 -2.78 6.93
CA LEU A 184 -5.14 -3.76 7.08
C LEU A 184 -6.45 -3.30 6.46
N ASN A 185 -6.78 -2.00 6.52
CA ASN A 185 -7.99 -1.47 5.90
C ASN A 185 -7.93 -1.51 4.36
N ASP A 186 -6.77 -1.19 3.78
CA ASP A 186 -6.50 -1.36 2.36
C ASP A 186 -6.74 -2.83 1.93
N TYR A 187 -6.11 -3.78 2.64
CA TYR A 187 -6.27 -5.19 2.36
C TYR A 187 -7.70 -5.70 2.54
N ARG A 188 -8.38 -5.31 3.63
CA ARG A 188 -9.78 -5.71 3.89
C ARG A 188 -10.73 -5.18 2.83
N THR A 189 -10.52 -3.94 2.38
CA THR A 189 -11.31 -3.34 1.29
C THR A 189 -11.11 -4.13 0.00
N PHE A 190 -9.87 -4.50 -0.31
CA PHE A 190 -9.59 -5.36 -1.46
C PHE A 190 -10.23 -6.75 -1.34
N ALA A 191 -10.12 -7.38 -0.17
CA ALA A 191 -10.62 -8.74 0.06
C ALA A 191 -12.16 -8.81 0.06
N ALA A 192 -12.83 -7.77 0.58
CA ALA A 192 -14.28 -7.68 0.59
C ALA A 192 -14.88 -7.52 -0.81
N ASN A 193 -14.16 -6.88 -1.73
CA ASN A 193 -14.66 -6.50 -3.05
C ASN A 193 -14.46 -7.54 -4.16
N LYS A 194 -14.14 -8.82 -3.86
CA LYS A 194 -13.85 -9.82 -4.91
C LYS A 194 -14.77 -11.04 -4.93
N LYS A 195 -15.81 -10.94 -5.77
CA LYS A 195 -16.14 -12.01 -6.73
C LYS A 195 -15.43 -11.71 -8.05
N ALA A 196 -14.90 -12.74 -8.69
CA ALA A 196 -14.35 -12.80 -10.04
C ALA A 196 -12.85 -12.43 -10.25
N PHE A 197 -12.17 -13.45 -10.78
CA PHE A 197 -10.87 -13.45 -11.44
C PHE A 197 -10.96 -12.61 -12.74
N VAL A 198 -11.17 -11.29 -12.62
CA VAL A 198 -11.05 -10.38 -13.76
C VAL A 198 -9.68 -9.69 -13.64
N PRO A 199 -8.86 -9.67 -14.70
CA PRO A 199 -7.71 -8.78 -14.71
C PRO A 199 -8.21 -7.37 -14.42
N PHE A 200 -7.60 -6.71 -13.44
CA PHE A 200 -7.85 -5.30 -13.19
C PHE A 200 -7.44 -4.53 -14.45
N LYS A 201 -8.37 -4.35 -15.39
CA LYS A 201 -8.33 -3.24 -16.31
C LYS A 201 -8.60 -2.02 -15.44
N SER A 202 -7.65 -1.11 -15.41
CA SER A 202 -7.85 0.22 -14.84
C SER A 202 -8.78 1.01 -15.76
N ASP A 203 -10.00 0.53 -15.93
CA ASP A 203 -11.11 1.34 -16.39
C ASP A 203 -11.74 1.81 -15.09
N PHE A 204 -11.46 3.06 -14.72
CA PHE A 204 -12.06 3.74 -13.57
C PHE A 204 -13.59 3.59 -13.68
N SER A 205 -14.16 2.65 -12.93
CA SER A 205 -15.59 2.35 -12.97
C SER A 205 -16.38 3.55 -12.46
N THR A 206 -17.19 4.12 -13.35
CA THR A 206 -18.07 5.28 -13.17
C THR A 206 -19.32 4.97 -12.34
N SER A 207 -19.27 3.98 -11.46
CA SER A 207 -20.42 3.55 -10.66
C SER A 207 -20.47 4.31 -9.33
N GLN A 208 -21.55 5.05 -9.07
CA GLN A 208 -21.80 5.85 -7.87
C GLN A 208 -21.75 5.08 -6.54
N GLU A 209 -21.77 3.74 -6.54
CA GLU A 209 -21.82 2.90 -5.33
C GLU A 209 -20.51 2.86 -4.50
N ASN A 210 -19.40 3.45 -4.98
CA ASN A 210 -18.10 3.41 -4.30
C ASN A 210 -17.54 4.77 -3.86
N LEU A 211 -18.41 5.79 -3.77
CA LEU A 211 -18.00 7.12 -3.32
C LEU A 211 -18.01 7.22 -1.79
N ALA A 212 -16.95 7.81 -1.22
CA ALA A 212 -16.92 8.31 0.14
C ALA A 212 -17.19 9.81 0.15
N GLU A 213 -17.77 10.30 1.24
CA GLU A 213 -18.20 11.69 1.40
C GLU A 213 -17.32 12.45 2.42
N THR A 214 -17.11 13.73 2.17
CA THR A 214 -16.59 14.70 3.14
C THR A 214 -17.15 16.09 2.87
N LYS A 215 -16.95 17.05 3.79
CA LYS A 215 -17.27 18.46 3.56
C LYS A 215 -16.10 19.18 2.90
N LEU A 216 -16.40 19.91 1.83
CA LEU A 216 -15.49 20.79 1.11
C LEU A 216 -16.00 22.24 1.20
N ASN A 217 -15.12 23.17 1.54
CA ASN A 217 -15.44 24.60 1.55
C ASN A 217 -14.93 25.28 0.27
N GLY A 218 -15.42 26.49 0.00
CA GLY A 218 -15.11 27.25 -1.22
C GLY A 218 -13.65 27.71 -1.35
N ALA A 219 -12.79 27.49 -0.36
CA ALA A 219 -11.37 27.80 -0.46
C ALA A 219 -10.56 26.73 -1.21
N PHE A 220 -11.17 25.57 -1.51
CA PHE A 220 -10.54 24.55 -2.33
C PHE A 220 -10.81 24.78 -3.81
N SER A 221 -9.75 24.72 -4.62
CA SER A 221 -9.82 24.77 -6.07
C SER A 221 -9.95 23.34 -6.62
N ILE A 222 -10.85 23.16 -7.59
CA ILE A 222 -11.00 21.88 -8.29
C ILE A 222 -9.71 21.50 -9.01
N ASP A 223 -9.01 22.48 -9.62
CA ASP A 223 -7.73 22.25 -10.31
C ASP A 223 -6.67 21.69 -9.35
N ALA A 224 -6.55 22.29 -8.16
CA ALA A 224 -5.59 21.85 -7.16
C ALA A 224 -5.91 20.44 -6.62
N ILE A 225 -7.20 20.10 -6.50
CA ILE A 225 -7.63 18.76 -6.11
C ILE A 225 -7.31 17.76 -7.24
N ALA A 226 -7.66 18.09 -8.48
CA ALA A 226 -7.43 17.26 -9.66
C ALA A 226 -5.94 16.95 -9.86
N GLU A 227 -5.10 17.99 -9.80
CA GLU A 227 -3.64 17.86 -9.89
C GLU A 227 -3.10 16.94 -8.79
N TRP A 228 -3.55 17.12 -7.54
CA TRP A 228 -3.05 16.32 -6.41
C TRP A 228 -3.45 14.85 -6.51
N LEU A 229 -4.68 14.59 -6.98
CA LEU A 229 -5.24 13.25 -7.07
C LEU A 229 -4.88 12.52 -8.36
N ASP A 230 -4.18 13.18 -9.30
CA ASP A 230 -3.82 12.62 -10.61
C ASP A 230 -5.09 12.20 -11.40
N VAL A 231 -6.13 13.05 -11.34
CA VAL A 231 -7.42 12.88 -12.05
C VAL A 231 -7.78 14.15 -12.81
N SER A 232 -8.69 14.04 -13.77
CA SER A 232 -9.21 15.20 -14.51
C SER A 232 -10.29 15.97 -13.73
N ASN A 233 -10.45 17.26 -14.03
CA ASN A 233 -11.54 18.08 -13.50
C ASN A 233 -12.91 17.47 -13.88
N GLU A 234 -13.03 16.94 -15.09
CA GLU A 234 -14.24 16.29 -15.59
C GLU A 234 -14.62 15.09 -14.72
N GLN A 235 -13.64 14.29 -14.28
CA GLN A 235 -13.90 13.16 -13.36
C GLN A 235 -14.38 13.64 -12.00
N ILE A 236 -13.78 14.69 -11.44
CA ILE A 236 -14.22 15.27 -10.16
C ILE A 236 -15.67 15.77 -10.28
N LEU A 237 -15.99 16.50 -11.35
CA LEU A 237 -17.33 17.03 -11.59
C LEU A 237 -18.36 15.93 -11.89
N ALA A 238 -17.94 14.83 -12.52
CA ALA A 238 -18.80 13.67 -12.75
C ALA A 238 -19.23 13.01 -11.43
N TRP A 239 -18.34 12.92 -10.44
CA TRP A 239 -18.69 12.44 -9.09
C TRP A 239 -19.43 13.48 -8.25
N ASN A 240 -19.25 14.76 -8.55
CA ASN A 240 -19.80 15.88 -7.80
C ASN A 240 -20.63 16.82 -8.69
N PRO A 241 -21.77 16.35 -9.20
CA PRO A 241 -22.63 17.20 -10.01
C PRO A 241 -23.06 18.42 -9.20
N LYS A 242 -22.95 19.61 -9.82
CA LYS A 242 -23.25 20.91 -9.21
C LYS A 242 -22.33 21.35 -8.07
N LEU A 243 -21.14 20.76 -7.92
CA LEU A 243 -20.17 21.16 -6.89
C LEU A 243 -19.90 22.67 -6.91
N GLN A 244 -19.59 23.20 -8.10
CA GLN A 244 -19.18 24.58 -8.26
C GLN A 244 -20.33 25.57 -7.96
N GLU A 245 -21.55 25.25 -8.38
CA GLU A 245 -22.77 26.00 -8.03
C GLU A 245 -22.95 26.06 -6.51
N LYS A 246 -22.89 24.91 -5.83
CA LYS A 246 -23.06 24.84 -4.36
C LYS A 246 -21.97 25.57 -3.60
N LEU A 247 -20.71 25.46 -4.03
CA LEU A 247 -19.60 26.18 -3.40
C LEU A 247 -19.76 27.70 -3.56
N ASN A 248 -20.22 28.18 -4.72
CA ASN A 248 -20.46 29.60 -4.97
C ASN A 248 -21.65 30.15 -4.18
N GLU A 249 -22.73 29.38 -4.03
CA GLU A 249 -23.95 29.83 -3.35
C GLU A 249 -23.84 29.75 -1.82
N LYS A 250 -23.24 28.67 -1.30
CA LYS A 250 -23.29 28.35 0.14
C LYS A 250 -21.92 28.41 0.82
N GLY A 251 -20.84 28.57 0.07
CA GLY A 251 -19.47 28.53 0.60
C GLY A 251 -18.99 27.13 1.03
N GLU A 252 -19.86 26.11 0.95
CA GLU A 252 -19.56 24.71 1.26
C GLU A 252 -20.46 23.75 0.48
N SER A 253 -19.97 22.53 0.27
CA SER A 253 -20.70 21.43 -0.34
C SER A 253 -20.24 20.09 0.21
N ASP A 254 -21.14 19.10 0.14
CA ASP A 254 -20.73 17.70 0.20
C ASP A 254 -19.84 17.40 -1.00
N PHE A 255 -18.81 16.61 -0.74
CA PHE A 255 -17.77 16.27 -1.70
C PHE A 255 -17.51 14.77 -1.67
N TYR A 256 -17.61 14.17 -2.84
CA TYR A 256 -17.62 12.75 -3.09
C TYR A 256 -16.43 12.37 -3.95
N LEU A 257 -15.68 11.37 -3.49
CA LEU A 257 -14.59 10.77 -4.25
C LEU A 257 -14.65 9.25 -4.09
N PRO A 258 -14.13 8.47 -5.06
CA PRO A 258 -13.79 7.07 -4.83
C PRO A 258 -13.02 6.90 -3.51
N LYS A 259 -13.35 5.86 -2.74
CA LYS A 259 -12.82 5.66 -1.36
C LYS A 259 -11.30 5.79 -1.26
N ASP A 260 -10.56 5.25 -2.22
CA ASP A 260 -9.10 5.33 -2.31
C ASP A 260 -8.60 6.77 -2.53
N LEU A 261 -9.26 7.53 -3.41
CA LEU A 261 -8.97 8.94 -3.63
C LEU A 261 -9.37 9.81 -2.44
N MET A 262 -10.47 9.47 -1.75
CA MET A 262 -10.89 10.16 -0.53
C MET A 262 -9.85 10.05 0.58
N VAL A 263 -9.23 8.87 0.76
CA VAL A 263 -8.14 8.70 1.73
C VAL A 263 -6.96 9.63 1.38
N ASN A 264 -6.55 9.68 0.10
CA ASN A 264 -5.47 10.57 -0.34
C ASN A 264 -5.82 12.05 -0.13
N PHE A 265 -7.04 12.45 -0.50
CA PHE A 265 -7.56 13.80 -0.30
C PHE A 265 -7.52 14.20 1.18
N LEU A 266 -8.07 13.38 2.08
CA LEU A 266 -8.11 13.68 3.52
C LEU A 266 -6.71 13.78 4.14
N MET A 267 -5.79 12.90 3.74
CA MET A 267 -4.41 12.92 4.24
C MET A 267 -3.64 14.17 3.82
N ASN A 268 -4.01 14.77 2.68
CA ASN A 268 -3.31 15.92 2.11
C ASN A 268 -4.13 17.21 2.10
N LYS A 269 -5.28 17.22 2.77
CA LYS A 269 -6.28 18.29 2.74
C LYS A 269 -5.68 19.68 2.94
N ASN A 270 -4.76 19.85 3.88
CA ASN A 270 -4.10 21.14 4.16
C ASN A 270 -3.16 21.60 3.04
N LYS A 271 -2.44 20.66 2.39
CA LYS A 271 -1.54 20.98 1.27
C LYS A 271 -2.34 21.36 0.03
N ILE A 272 -3.41 20.60 -0.25
CA ILE A 272 -4.33 20.89 -1.35
C ILE A 272 -4.98 22.27 -1.16
N LEU A 273 -5.42 22.59 0.07
CA LEU A 273 -5.94 23.91 0.41
C LEU A 273 -4.90 25.01 0.20
N THR A 274 -3.66 24.79 0.64
CA THR A 274 -2.57 25.76 0.47
C THR A 274 -2.28 26.03 -1.01
N ASN A 275 -2.34 25.00 -1.86
CA ASN A 275 -2.18 25.16 -3.31
C ASN A 275 -3.39 25.85 -3.94
N SER A 276 -4.59 25.55 -3.46
CA SER A 276 -5.84 26.17 -3.91
C SER A 276 -5.87 27.69 -3.72
N LEU A 277 -5.19 28.18 -2.68
CA LEU A 277 -5.10 29.61 -2.36
C LEU A 277 -3.99 30.36 -3.11
N LYS A 278 -3.12 29.63 -3.82
CA LYS A 278 -1.98 30.22 -4.57
C LYS A 278 -2.29 30.42 -6.05
N ASN A 279 -3.31 29.74 -6.55
CA ASN A 279 -3.84 29.84 -7.90
C ASN A 279 -5.12 30.68 -7.88
#